data_AF-A0A484API8-F1
#
_entry.id   AF-A0A484API8-F1
#
_cell.length_a   1.000
_cell.length_b   1.000
_cell.length_c   1.000
_cell.angle_alpha   90.00
_cell.angle_beta   90.00
_cell.angle_gamma   90.00
#
_symmetry.space_group_name_H-M   'P 1'
#
loop_
_entity.id
_entity.type
_entity.pdbx_description
1 polymer ?
#
loop_
_entity_poly.entity_id
_entity_poly.type
_entity_poly.pdbx_seq_one_letter_code
_entity_poly.pdbx_strand_id
1 'polypeptide(L)'
;MDVVLFGPPRETGTRWKDYILVTLLLSAIIGCWYAYQQNKNAKRHLRRMAQDMEGLQRAEQSLQEMQKELELARMEQENVATEKMDLERRLKEVPSFTSSSSDLEVQQLKKEIEMLRNELTRAEYELVDNCWTPPQQLQSWLQYTYELESKNHQKKRISAEKQLQSAREACEKLRKKRSSLVGAFVSTHGKSIDDVDRSIVEARNALGEVTNEFQERLHRWKQIETCLGLNIVNNNGLPYLENVLYNRNGGNNSSIGINSTKGSRARITCSTDELDDESVQ
;
A
#
# COMPACT_ATOMS: atom_id res chain seq x y z
N MET A 1 -28.66 -82.25 32.76
CA MET A 1 -28.12 -80.88 32.80
C MET A 1 -27.19 -80.76 31.62
N ASP A 2 -27.47 -79.84 30.70
CA ASP A 2 -26.44 -79.14 29.93
C ASP A 2 -27.12 -77.93 29.26
N VAL A 3 -26.79 -76.74 29.76
CA VAL A 3 -27.24 -75.46 29.23
C VAL A 3 -26.25 -75.07 28.14
N VAL A 4 -26.66 -75.24 26.89
CA VAL A 4 -25.86 -74.82 25.74
C VAL A 4 -26.09 -73.32 25.52
N LEU A 5 -25.04 -72.56 25.84
CA LEU A 5 -24.94 -71.12 25.78
C LEU A 5 -24.97 -70.63 24.32
N PHE A 6 -26.13 -70.20 23.82
CA PHE A 6 -26.21 -69.44 22.57
C PHE A 6 -25.76 -68.00 22.82
N GLY A 7 -24.48 -67.71 22.52
CA GLY A 7 -23.98 -66.34 22.42
C GLY A 7 -24.37 -65.70 21.08
N PRO A 8 -24.68 -64.39 21.01
CA PRO A 8 -25.08 -63.73 19.77
C PRO A 8 -23.95 -63.75 18.72
N PRO A 9 -24.28 -63.78 17.41
CA PRO A 9 -23.27 -63.85 16.35
C PRO A 9 -22.34 -62.63 16.37
N ARG A 10 -21.04 -62.87 16.17
CA ARG A 10 -20.03 -61.83 16.04
C ARG A 10 -20.31 -60.98 14.79
N GLU A 11 -20.79 -59.76 14.98
CA GLU A 11 -21.05 -58.82 13.89
C GLU A 11 -19.74 -58.40 13.19
N THR A 12 -19.58 -58.80 11.94
CA THR A 12 -18.48 -58.41 11.03
C THR A 12 -18.66 -57.01 10.43
N GLY A 13 -19.73 -56.29 10.78
CA GLY A 13 -20.07 -54.95 10.29
C GLY A 13 -19.54 -53.77 11.12
N THR A 14 -18.73 -54.01 12.16
CA THR A 14 -18.24 -52.97 13.08
C THR A 14 -17.08 -52.15 12.49
N ARG A 15 -16.17 -52.79 11.76
CA ARG A 15 -14.94 -52.16 11.24
C ARG A 15 -15.23 -50.93 10.36
N TRP A 16 -16.23 -50.98 9.48
CA TRP A 16 -16.57 -49.84 8.62
C TRP A 16 -17.27 -48.71 9.40
N LYS A 17 -18.14 -49.07 10.35
CA LYS A 17 -18.72 -48.10 11.29
C LYS A 17 -17.62 -47.37 12.06
N ASP A 18 -16.58 -48.10 12.51
CA ASP A 18 -15.43 -47.53 13.20
C ASP A 18 -14.62 -46.58 12.30
N TYR A 19 -14.39 -46.92 11.03
CA TYR A 19 -13.71 -46.01 10.08
C TYR A 19 -14.50 -44.71 9.85
N ILE A 20 -15.81 -44.80 9.64
CA ILE A 20 -16.66 -43.62 9.48
C ILE A 20 -16.59 -42.76 10.73
N LEU A 21 -16.69 -43.38 11.92
CA LEU A 21 -16.64 -42.69 13.21
C LEU A 21 -15.30 -41.96 13.41
N VAL A 22 -14.17 -42.60 13.06
CA VAL A 22 -12.84 -41.97 13.12
C VAL A 22 -12.71 -40.78 12.15
N THR A 23 -13.21 -40.92 10.92
CA THR A 23 -13.16 -39.80 9.94
C THR A 23 -14.02 -38.61 10.37
N LEU A 24 -15.21 -38.88 10.96
CA LEU A 24 -16.10 -37.86 11.47
C LEU A 24 -15.46 -37.14 12.68
N LEU A 25 -14.83 -37.90 13.59
CA LEU A 25 -14.10 -37.36 14.73
C LEU A 25 -12.95 -36.44 14.27
N LEU A 26 -12.15 -36.86 13.29
CA LEU A 26 -11.06 -36.06 12.72
C LEU A 26 -11.59 -34.77 12.09
N SER A 27 -12.68 -34.84 11.33
CA SER A 27 -13.29 -33.65 10.72
C SER A 27 -13.77 -32.64 11.77
N ALA A 28 -14.34 -33.12 12.87
CA ALA A 28 -14.78 -32.28 13.98
C ALA A 28 -13.58 -31.61 14.68
N ILE A 29 -12.50 -32.35 14.92
CA ILE A 29 -11.27 -31.81 15.52
C ILE A 29 -10.66 -30.72 14.64
N ILE A 30 -10.59 -30.94 13.32
CA ILE A 30 -10.08 -29.94 12.36
C ILE A 30 -10.98 -28.71 12.34
N GLY A 31 -12.31 -28.89 12.33
CA GLY A 31 -13.27 -27.78 12.41
C GLY A 31 -13.13 -26.98 13.70
N CYS A 32 -13.00 -27.65 14.85
CA CYS A 32 -12.77 -26.99 16.14
C CYS A 32 -11.43 -26.25 16.18
N TRP A 33 -10.36 -26.83 15.63
CA TRP A 33 -9.05 -26.17 15.54
C TRP A 33 -9.12 -24.94 14.64
N TYR A 34 -9.77 -25.04 13.48
CA TYR A 34 -9.94 -23.92 12.56
C TYR A 34 -10.76 -22.78 13.19
N ALA A 35 -11.89 -23.10 13.84
CA ALA A 35 -12.69 -22.13 14.57
C ALA A 35 -11.90 -21.46 15.71
N TYR A 36 -11.10 -22.23 16.46
CA TYR A 36 -10.23 -21.71 17.50
C TYR A 36 -9.17 -20.75 16.93
N GLN A 37 -8.54 -21.12 15.81
CA GLN A 37 -7.54 -20.28 15.15
C GLN A 37 -8.16 -18.99 14.58
N GLN A 38 -9.34 -19.08 13.97
CA GLN A 38 -10.09 -17.94 13.47
C GLN A 38 -10.49 -17.00 14.60
N ASN A 39 -10.92 -17.53 15.75
CA ASN A 39 -11.21 -16.74 16.95
C ASN A 39 -9.96 -16.05 17.51
N LYS A 40 -8.79 -16.72 17.49
CA LYS A 40 -7.52 -16.10 17.88
C LYS A 40 -7.10 -14.97 16.93
N ASN A 41 -7.37 -15.09 15.63
CA ASN A 41 -7.14 -14.04 14.65
C ASN A 41 -8.12 -12.87 14.83
N ALA A 42 -9.39 -13.15 15.06
CA ALA A 42 -10.43 -12.15 15.32
C ALA A 42 -10.13 -11.34 16.58
N LYS A 43 -9.71 -11.99 17.68
CA LYS A 43 -9.29 -11.28 18.90
C LYS A 43 -8.09 -10.35 18.69
N ARG A 44 -7.15 -10.73 17.82
CA ARG A 44 -6.03 -9.85 17.44
C ARG A 44 -6.50 -8.66 16.61
N HIS A 45 -7.41 -8.87 15.67
CA HIS A 45 -8.00 -7.79 14.87
C HIS A 45 -8.79 -6.81 15.75
N LEU A 46 -9.61 -7.32 16.68
CA LEU A 46 -10.36 -6.49 17.63
C LEU A 46 -9.44 -5.68 18.53
N ARG A 47 -8.31 -6.23 18.99
CA ARG A 47 -7.34 -5.47 19.78
C ARG A 47 -6.68 -4.34 18.99
N ARG A 48 -6.33 -4.58 17.72
CA ARG A 48 -5.80 -3.51 16.85
C ARG A 48 -6.84 -2.43 16.61
N MET A 49 -8.06 -2.84 16.28
CA MET A 49 -9.18 -1.92 16.05
C MET A 49 -9.52 -1.09 17.30
N ALA A 50 -9.43 -1.68 18.49
CA ALA A 50 -9.60 -0.96 19.76
C ALA A 50 -8.49 0.09 19.97
N GLN A 51 -7.23 -0.26 19.69
CA GLN A 51 -6.10 0.68 19.77
C GLN A 51 -6.24 1.83 18.76
N ASP A 52 -6.66 1.52 17.52
CA ASP A 52 -6.88 2.54 16.49
C ASP A 52 -8.03 3.49 16.88
N MET A 53 -9.08 2.96 17.53
CA MET A 53 -10.21 3.75 18.03
C MET A 53 -9.82 4.67 19.19
N GLU A 54 -8.99 4.20 20.12
CA GLU A 54 -8.41 5.03 21.18
C GLU A 54 -7.51 6.14 20.61
N GLY A 55 -6.75 5.84 19.55
CA GLY A 55 -5.95 6.81 18.82
C GLY A 55 -6.80 7.90 18.16
N LEU A 56 -7.88 7.50 17.48
CA LEU A 56 -8.84 8.43 16.86
C LEU A 56 -9.50 9.34 17.91
N GLN A 57 -9.96 8.77 19.03
CA GLN A 57 -10.59 9.53 20.10
C GLN A 57 -9.63 10.57 20.73
N ARG A 58 -8.34 10.24 20.83
CA ARG A 58 -7.32 11.17 21.32
C ARG A 58 -7.06 12.31 20.33
N ALA A 59 -7.08 12.01 19.03
CA ALA A 59 -6.96 13.03 17.99
C ALA A 59 -8.18 13.96 17.94
N GLU A 60 -9.39 13.41 18.13
CA GLU A 60 -10.63 14.20 18.23
C GLU A 60 -10.60 15.14 19.44
N GLN A 61 -10.19 14.65 20.62
CA GLN A 61 -10.03 15.48 21.81
C GLN A 61 -8.99 16.59 21.62
N SER A 62 -7.85 16.28 20.98
CA SER A 62 -6.82 17.27 20.64
C SER A 62 -7.34 18.35 19.68
N LEU A 63 -8.16 17.98 18.70
CA LEU A 63 -8.78 18.94 17.79
C LEU A 63 -9.77 19.86 18.52
N GLN A 64 -10.59 19.31 19.41
CA GLN A 64 -11.51 20.11 20.23
C GLN A 64 -10.76 21.07 21.16
N GLU A 65 -9.66 20.63 21.75
CA GLU A 65 -8.82 21.47 22.61
C GLU A 65 -8.18 22.62 21.82
N MET A 66 -7.60 22.33 20.64
CA MET A 66 -7.07 23.37 19.75
C MET A 66 -8.15 24.35 19.25
N GLN A 67 -9.36 23.86 18.95
CA GLN A 67 -10.48 24.73 18.57
C GLN A 67 -10.85 25.68 19.72
N LYS A 68 -10.88 25.18 20.95
CA LYS A 68 -11.15 25.99 22.14
C LYS A 68 -10.04 27.02 22.41
N GLU A 69 -8.78 26.65 22.23
CA GLU A 69 -7.66 27.59 22.33
C GLU A 69 -7.73 28.68 21.24
N LEU A 70 -8.10 28.32 20.01
CA LEU A 70 -8.30 29.29 18.93
C LEU A 70 -9.45 30.25 19.22
N GLU A 71 -10.57 29.76 19.74
CA GLU A 71 -11.70 30.61 20.16
C GLU A 71 -11.32 31.55 21.31
N LEU A 72 -10.56 31.06 22.28
CA LEU A 72 -10.03 31.89 23.37
C LEU A 72 -9.07 32.97 22.85
N ALA A 73 -8.11 32.60 22.01
CA ALA A 73 -7.18 33.55 21.39
C ALA A 73 -7.90 34.60 20.53
N ARG A 74 -8.98 34.22 19.85
CA ARG A 74 -9.82 35.13 19.07
C ARG A 74 -10.61 36.10 19.97
N MET A 75 -11.19 35.60 21.06
CA MET A 75 -11.87 36.44 22.06
C MET A 75 -10.90 37.39 22.77
N GLU A 76 -9.67 36.96 23.07
CA GLU A 76 -8.64 37.84 23.62
C GLU A 76 -8.23 38.92 22.61
N GLN A 77 -8.09 38.60 21.33
CA GLN A 77 -7.84 39.61 20.30
C GLN A 77 -8.99 40.61 20.16
N GLU A 78 -10.24 40.15 20.24
CA GLU A 78 -11.41 41.03 20.20
C GLU A 78 -11.45 41.94 21.43
N ASN A 79 -11.21 41.40 22.63
CA ASN A 79 -11.12 42.19 23.86
C ASN A 79 -9.97 43.20 23.81
N VAL A 80 -8.76 42.80 23.40
CA VAL A 80 -7.62 43.70 23.22
C VAL A 80 -7.90 44.78 22.17
N ALA A 81 -8.60 44.45 21.09
CA ALA A 81 -9.03 45.42 20.08
C ALA A 81 -10.05 46.42 20.64
N THR A 82 -11.00 45.97 21.46
CA THR A 82 -11.99 46.85 22.10
C THR A 82 -11.37 47.72 23.20
N GLU A 83 -10.46 47.19 24.01
CA GLU A 83 -9.70 47.95 25.01
C GLU A 83 -8.76 48.96 24.34
N LYS A 84 -8.10 48.58 23.25
CA LYS A 84 -7.32 49.51 22.44
C LYS A 84 -8.20 50.62 21.87
N MET A 85 -9.41 50.31 21.41
CA MET A 85 -10.36 51.31 20.93
C MET A 85 -10.84 52.24 22.05
N ASP A 86 -11.07 51.75 23.27
CA ASP A 86 -11.44 52.58 24.42
C ASP A 86 -10.27 53.45 24.90
N LEU A 87 -9.04 52.91 24.90
CA LEU A 87 -7.82 53.65 25.19
C LEU A 87 -7.54 54.73 24.13
N GLU A 88 -7.71 54.42 22.85
CA GLU A 88 -7.61 55.41 21.77
C GLU A 88 -8.69 56.49 21.88
N ARG A 89 -9.92 56.14 22.32
CA ARG A 89 -10.99 57.10 22.61
C ARG A 89 -10.61 58.05 23.76
N ARG A 90 -10.07 57.52 24.86
CA ARG A 90 -9.59 58.30 26.01
C ARG A 90 -8.34 59.14 25.69
N LEU A 91 -7.45 58.66 24.82
CA LEU A 91 -6.27 59.40 24.36
C LEU A 91 -6.67 60.59 23.48
N LYS A 92 -7.79 60.49 22.75
CA LYS A 92 -8.36 61.57 21.92
C LYS A 92 -9.04 62.69 22.72
N GLU A 93 -9.32 62.46 24.01
CA GLU A 93 -9.84 63.50 24.93
C GLU A 93 -8.74 64.44 25.47
N VAL A 94 -7.47 64.17 25.15
CA VAL A 94 -6.38 65.13 25.39
C VAL A 94 -6.28 66.05 24.17
N PRO A 95 -6.40 67.39 24.32
CA PRO A 95 -6.49 68.27 23.17
C PRO A 95 -5.12 68.42 22.50
N SER A 96 -4.88 67.68 21.41
CA SER A 96 -3.82 68.02 20.45
C SER A 96 -4.35 69.03 19.45
N PHE A 97 -4.02 70.29 19.69
CA PHE A 97 -4.18 71.34 18.69
C PHE A 97 -3.23 71.07 17.51
N THR A 98 -3.76 71.21 16.29
CA THR A 98 -3.09 71.30 14.96
C THR A 98 -2.75 70.01 14.19
N SER A 99 -3.70 69.42 13.42
CA SER A 99 -3.40 68.55 12.24
C SER A 99 -4.60 68.02 11.42
N SER A 100 -5.73 68.74 11.28
CA SER A 100 -6.95 68.15 10.69
C SER A 100 -6.85 67.69 9.22
N SER A 101 -5.95 68.27 8.42
CA SER A 101 -5.80 67.87 7.01
C SER A 101 -4.93 66.63 6.81
N SER A 102 -3.90 66.44 7.63
CA SER A 102 -2.95 65.33 7.49
C SER A 102 -3.52 64.03 8.06
N ASP A 103 -4.32 64.12 9.13
CA ASP A 103 -4.95 62.95 9.74
C ASP A 103 -6.02 62.30 8.85
N LEU A 104 -6.71 63.08 8.02
CA LEU A 104 -7.71 62.56 7.07
C LEU A 104 -7.04 61.77 5.94
N GLU A 105 -5.92 62.25 5.42
CA GLU A 105 -5.14 61.57 4.38
C GLU A 105 -4.54 60.26 4.90
N VAL A 106 -3.99 60.28 6.12
CA VAL A 106 -3.48 59.07 6.78
C VAL A 106 -4.59 58.03 7.00
N GLN A 107 -5.81 58.46 7.34
CA GLN A 107 -6.95 57.54 7.48
C GLN A 107 -7.40 56.95 6.15
N GLN A 108 -7.38 57.72 5.07
CA GLN A 108 -7.71 57.23 3.73
C GLN A 108 -6.69 56.20 3.24
N LEU A 109 -5.40 56.50 3.38
CA LEU A 109 -4.32 55.58 3.01
C LEU A 109 -4.36 54.29 3.84
N LYS A 110 -4.71 54.35 5.13
CA LYS A 110 -4.88 53.14 5.96
C LYS A 110 -6.01 52.25 5.46
N LYS A 111 -7.15 52.82 5.08
CA LYS A 111 -8.29 52.06 4.52
C LYS A 111 -7.93 51.45 3.17
N GLU A 112 -7.19 52.17 2.35
CA GLU A 112 -6.72 51.68 1.05
C GLU A 112 -5.76 50.50 1.23
N ILE A 113 -4.78 50.60 2.15
CA ILE A 113 -3.87 49.50 2.46
C ILE A 113 -4.63 48.26 2.98
N GLU A 114 -5.64 48.45 3.82
CA GLU A 114 -6.46 47.35 4.35
C GLU A 114 -7.28 46.68 3.24
N MET A 115 -7.88 47.47 2.35
CA MET A 115 -8.61 46.96 1.18
C MET A 115 -7.69 46.17 0.25
N LEU A 116 -6.53 46.73 -0.09
CA LEU A 116 -5.54 46.07 -0.95
C LEU A 116 -5.00 44.77 -0.35
N ARG A 117 -4.81 44.72 0.98
CA ARG A 117 -4.41 43.48 1.67
C ARG A 117 -5.49 42.39 1.57
N ASN A 118 -6.75 42.75 1.75
CA ASN A 118 -7.86 41.80 1.62
C ASN A 118 -8.01 41.28 0.18
N GLU A 119 -7.85 42.16 -0.82
CA GLU A 119 -7.84 41.76 -2.23
C GLU A 119 -6.65 40.86 -2.56
N LEU A 120 -5.45 41.17 -2.06
CA LEU A 120 -4.27 40.33 -2.22
C LEU A 120 -4.48 38.94 -1.62
N THR A 121 -4.97 38.84 -0.38
CA THR A 121 -5.23 37.56 0.28
C THR A 121 -6.28 36.74 -0.47
N ARG A 122 -7.32 37.39 -1.01
CA ARG A 122 -8.32 36.72 -1.83
C ARG A 122 -7.72 36.21 -3.15
N ALA A 123 -6.92 37.03 -3.83
CA ALA A 123 -6.24 36.63 -5.06
C ALA A 123 -5.25 35.48 -4.81
N GLU A 124 -4.51 35.50 -3.70
CA GLU A 124 -3.62 34.42 -3.29
C GLU A 124 -4.39 33.11 -3.05
N TYR A 125 -5.55 33.18 -2.38
CA TYR A 125 -6.40 32.01 -2.15
C TYR A 125 -6.93 31.42 -3.48
N GLU A 126 -7.41 32.28 -4.38
CA GLU A 126 -7.91 31.87 -5.70
C GLU A 126 -6.79 31.30 -6.61
N LEU A 127 -5.55 31.80 -6.46
CA LEU A 127 -4.37 31.30 -7.17
C LEU A 127 -3.94 29.91 -6.66
N VAL A 128 -3.99 29.69 -5.35
CA VAL A 128 -3.64 28.39 -4.74
C VAL A 128 -4.60 27.29 -5.17
N ASP A 129 -5.89 27.60 -5.35
CA ASP A 129 -6.92 26.62 -5.70
C ASP A 129 -6.93 26.24 -7.20
N ASN A 130 -6.40 27.08 -8.10
CA ASN A 130 -6.52 26.90 -9.56
C ASN A 130 -5.22 26.57 -10.32
N CYS A 131 -4.05 26.53 -9.67
CA CYS A 131 -2.78 26.56 -10.40
C CYS A 131 -1.96 25.27 -10.35
N TRP A 132 -2.39 24.23 -9.64
CA TRP A 132 -1.63 22.99 -9.63
C TRP A 132 -1.94 22.12 -10.85
N THR A 133 -0.98 22.09 -11.79
CA THR A 133 -0.93 21.11 -12.87
C THR A 133 0.31 20.23 -12.67
N PRO A 134 0.17 18.89 -12.74
CA PRO A 134 1.31 18.02 -12.53
C PRO A 134 2.40 18.30 -13.59
N PRO A 135 3.69 18.45 -13.20
CA PRO A 135 4.76 18.71 -14.14
C PRO A 135 4.89 17.59 -15.19
N GLN A 136 5.16 17.93 -16.45
CA GLN A 136 5.34 16.97 -17.55
C GLN A 136 6.41 15.91 -17.26
N GLN A 137 7.47 16.29 -16.54
CA GLN A 137 8.51 15.36 -16.14
C GLN A 137 8.00 14.28 -15.17
N LEU A 138 7.05 14.62 -14.29
CA LEU A 138 6.40 13.65 -13.41
C LEU A 138 5.62 12.61 -14.24
N GLN A 139 4.92 13.05 -15.29
CA GLN A 139 4.22 12.13 -16.19
C GLN A 139 5.19 11.14 -16.86
N SER A 140 6.33 11.59 -17.38
CA SER A 140 7.35 10.69 -17.96
C SER A 140 7.87 9.66 -16.96
N TRP A 141 8.14 10.07 -15.71
CA TRP A 141 8.61 9.14 -14.67
C TRP A 141 7.55 8.14 -14.23
N LEU A 142 6.29 8.57 -14.14
CA LEU A 142 5.18 7.68 -13.80
C LEU A 142 4.92 6.66 -14.93
N GLN A 143 4.97 7.08 -16.19
CA GLN A 143 4.91 6.18 -17.34
C GLN A 143 6.04 5.14 -17.28
N TYR A 144 7.27 5.58 -17.02
CA TYR A 144 8.42 4.67 -16.91
C TYR A 144 8.26 3.68 -15.75
N THR A 145 7.74 4.15 -14.62
CA THR A 145 7.45 3.31 -13.45
C THR A 145 6.38 2.26 -13.76
N TYR A 146 5.28 2.66 -14.41
CA TYR A 146 4.24 1.76 -14.87
C TYR A 146 4.80 0.66 -15.79
N GLU A 147 5.65 1.04 -16.74
CA GLU A 147 6.26 0.11 -17.68
C GLU A 147 7.21 -0.89 -16.99
N LEU A 148 8.04 -0.43 -16.05
CA LEU A 148 8.89 -1.30 -15.24
C LEU A 148 8.08 -2.29 -14.42
N GLU A 149 7.00 -1.80 -13.79
CA GLU A 149 6.09 -2.63 -13.03
C GLU A 149 5.40 -3.67 -13.94
N SER A 150 4.95 -3.27 -15.13
CA SER A 150 4.35 -4.16 -16.13
C SER A 150 5.30 -5.26 -16.58
N LYS A 151 6.57 -4.91 -16.82
CA LYS A 151 7.64 -5.85 -17.17
C LYS A 151 7.90 -6.85 -16.03
N ASN A 152 7.92 -6.38 -14.78
CA ASN A 152 8.13 -7.26 -13.61
C ASN A 152 6.94 -8.21 -13.42
N HIS A 153 5.72 -7.68 -13.51
CA HIS A 153 4.51 -8.47 -13.47
C HIS A 153 4.49 -9.57 -14.54
N GLN A 154 4.87 -9.23 -15.78
CA GLN A 154 4.94 -10.18 -16.88
C GLN A 154 5.95 -11.31 -16.60
N LYS A 155 7.12 -10.99 -16.05
CA LYS A 155 8.11 -11.99 -15.63
C LYS A 155 7.55 -12.91 -14.55
N LYS A 156 6.88 -12.35 -13.54
CA LYS A 156 6.27 -13.11 -12.44
C LYS A 156 5.16 -14.03 -12.95
N ARG A 157 4.31 -13.55 -13.87
CA ARG A 157 3.28 -14.37 -14.54
C ARG A 157 3.88 -15.56 -15.29
N ILE A 158 4.90 -15.33 -16.13
CA ILE A 158 5.58 -16.40 -16.87
C ILE A 158 6.21 -17.42 -15.91
N SER A 159 6.79 -16.97 -14.80
CA SER A 159 7.34 -17.85 -13.77
C SER A 159 6.26 -18.73 -13.12
N ALA A 160 5.13 -18.13 -12.73
CA ALA A 160 4.01 -18.86 -12.14
C ALA A 160 3.39 -19.88 -13.12
N GLU A 161 3.29 -19.52 -14.40
CA GLU A 161 2.83 -20.44 -15.46
C GLU A 161 3.78 -21.63 -15.65
N LYS A 162 5.10 -21.38 -15.62
CA LYS A 162 6.10 -22.44 -15.67
C LYS A 162 6.02 -23.34 -14.43
N GLN A 163 5.80 -22.77 -13.24
CA GLN A 163 5.62 -23.54 -12.01
C GLN A 163 4.38 -24.44 -12.08
N LEU A 164 3.26 -23.92 -12.60
CA LEU A 164 2.05 -24.71 -12.85
C LEU A 164 2.32 -25.86 -13.83
N GLN A 165 3.03 -25.58 -14.91
CA GLN A 165 3.37 -26.59 -15.91
C GLN A 165 4.23 -27.70 -15.29
N SER A 166 5.23 -27.34 -14.48
CA SER A 166 6.07 -28.31 -13.77
C SER A 166 5.26 -29.18 -12.79
N ALA A 167 4.34 -28.58 -12.03
CA ALA A 167 3.44 -29.31 -11.13
C ALA A 167 2.54 -30.30 -11.87
N ARG A 168 2.01 -29.91 -13.05
CA ARG A 168 1.22 -30.80 -13.92
C ARG A 168 2.05 -31.99 -14.40
N GLU A 169 3.26 -31.76 -14.87
CA GLU A 169 4.16 -32.83 -15.32
C GLU A 169 4.54 -33.78 -14.17
N ALA A 170 4.77 -33.25 -12.97
CA ALA A 170 5.05 -34.05 -11.78
C ALA A 170 3.85 -34.95 -11.41
N CYS A 171 2.64 -34.40 -11.46
CA CYS A 171 1.39 -35.15 -11.24
C CYS A 171 1.21 -36.27 -12.29
N GLU A 172 1.44 -35.98 -13.57
CA GLU A 172 1.37 -36.99 -14.63
C GLU A 172 2.41 -38.11 -14.46
N LYS A 173 3.64 -37.77 -14.08
CA LYS A 173 4.71 -38.74 -13.80
C LYS A 173 4.32 -39.63 -12.62
N LEU A 174 3.78 -39.06 -11.54
CA LEU A 174 3.30 -39.82 -10.39
C LEU A 174 2.15 -40.76 -10.78
N ARG A 175 1.18 -40.27 -11.56
CA ARG A 175 0.07 -41.09 -12.09
C ARG A 175 0.59 -42.27 -12.90
N LYS A 176 1.52 -42.04 -13.85
CA LYS A 176 2.12 -43.09 -14.69
C LYS A 176 2.86 -44.15 -13.86
N LYS A 177 3.64 -43.72 -12.86
CA LYS A 177 4.35 -44.62 -11.93
C LYS A 177 3.39 -45.51 -11.15
N ARG A 178 2.28 -44.94 -10.64
CA ARG A 178 1.25 -45.70 -9.90
C ARG A 178 0.42 -46.63 -10.78
N SER A 179 0.25 -46.31 -12.06
CA SER A 179 -0.45 -47.20 -13.02
C SER A 179 0.41 -48.34 -13.57
N SER A 180 1.73 -48.32 -13.38
CA SER A 180 2.63 -49.37 -13.83
C SER A 180 2.72 -50.51 -12.81
N LEU A 181 2.60 -51.76 -13.25
CA LEU A 181 2.62 -52.97 -12.40
C LEU A 181 3.91 -53.09 -11.56
N VAL A 182 5.05 -52.68 -12.12
CA VAL A 182 6.36 -52.67 -11.42
C VAL A 182 6.49 -51.43 -10.52
N GLY A 183 5.86 -50.32 -10.92
CA GLY A 183 5.87 -49.06 -10.17
C GLY A 183 4.99 -49.09 -8.91
N ALA A 184 3.87 -49.82 -8.95
CA ALA A 184 2.96 -49.98 -7.81
C ALA A 184 3.60 -50.65 -6.58
N PHE A 185 4.63 -51.49 -6.79
CA PHE A 185 5.33 -52.20 -5.71
C PHE A 185 6.40 -51.34 -5.00
N VAL A 186 6.97 -50.35 -5.69
CA VAL A 186 8.03 -49.45 -5.18
C VAL A 186 7.52 -48.04 -4.83
N SER A 187 6.33 -47.66 -5.32
CA SER A 187 5.72 -46.34 -5.16
C SER A 187 5.01 -46.12 -3.81
N THR A 188 5.37 -46.85 -2.76
CA THR A 188 4.77 -46.72 -1.41
C THR A 188 5.40 -45.63 -0.55
N HIS A 189 6.43 -44.91 -1.04
CA HIS A 189 7.01 -43.78 -0.31
C HIS A 189 6.10 -42.53 -0.38
N GLY A 190 5.40 -42.26 0.71
CA GLY A 190 4.53 -41.07 0.91
C GLY A 190 5.20 -39.73 0.59
N LYS A 191 6.52 -39.64 0.76
CA LYS A 191 7.30 -38.43 0.45
C LYS A 191 7.10 -37.92 -0.99
N SER A 192 6.96 -38.82 -1.97
CA SER A 192 6.79 -38.44 -3.38
C SER A 192 5.40 -37.89 -3.73
N ILE A 193 4.36 -38.27 -2.98
CA ILE A 193 3.03 -37.70 -3.14
C ILE A 193 2.95 -36.35 -2.42
N ASP A 194 3.53 -36.26 -1.23
CA ASP A 194 3.60 -35.01 -0.46
C ASP A 194 4.35 -33.91 -1.25
N ASP A 195 5.44 -34.25 -1.94
CA ASP A 195 6.20 -33.31 -2.77
C ASP A 195 5.38 -32.80 -3.98
N VAL A 196 4.60 -33.68 -4.62
CA VAL A 196 3.72 -33.29 -5.74
C VAL A 196 2.57 -32.43 -5.24
N ASP A 197 1.93 -32.81 -4.13
CA ASP A 197 0.83 -32.04 -3.53
C ASP A 197 1.31 -30.65 -3.11
N ARG A 198 2.50 -30.56 -2.49
CA ARG A 198 3.14 -29.29 -2.17
C ARG A 198 3.37 -28.44 -3.42
N SER A 199 3.93 -29.02 -4.48
CA SER A 199 4.18 -28.32 -5.74
C SER A 199 2.91 -27.77 -6.37
N ILE A 200 1.78 -28.50 -6.29
CA ILE A 200 0.47 -28.04 -6.76
C ILE A 200 -0.01 -26.84 -5.95
N VAL A 201 0.07 -26.90 -4.63
CA VAL A 201 -0.35 -25.79 -3.75
C VAL A 201 0.48 -24.54 -4.02
N GLU A 202 1.81 -24.68 -4.11
CA GLU A 202 2.71 -23.57 -4.40
C GLU A 202 2.41 -22.94 -5.77
N ALA A 203 2.19 -23.74 -6.82
CA ALA A 203 1.83 -23.24 -8.14
C ALA A 203 0.49 -22.49 -8.15
N ARG A 204 -0.52 -23.00 -7.41
CA ARG A 204 -1.82 -22.31 -7.29
C ARG A 204 -1.69 -20.99 -6.55
N ASN A 205 -0.92 -20.96 -5.47
CA ASN A 205 -0.67 -19.73 -4.72
C ASN A 205 0.04 -18.69 -5.59
N ALA A 206 1.08 -19.08 -6.33
CA ALA A 206 1.81 -18.18 -7.23
C ALA A 206 0.90 -17.55 -8.30
N LEU A 207 -0.02 -18.32 -8.88
CA LEU A 207 -1.01 -17.77 -9.84
C LEU A 207 -2.03 -16.85 -9.16
N GLY A 208 -2.47 -17.18 -7.95
CA GLY A 208 -3.34 -16.33 -7.14
C GLY A 208 -2.69 -14.98 -6.83
N GLU A 209 -1.41 -14.98 -6.45
CA GLU A 209 -0.65 -13.75 -6.25
C GLU A 209 -0.55 -12.91 -7.52
N VAL A 210 -0.20 -13.52 -8.66
CA VAL A 210 -0.14 -12.81 -9.95
C VAL A 210 -1.52 -12.20 -10.29
N THR A 211 -2.61 -12.93 -10.05
CA THR A 211 -3.96 -12.43 -10.33
C THR A 211 -4.31 -11.24 -9.45
N ASN A 212 -4.03 -11.32 -8.15
CA ASN A 212 -4.28 -10.24 -7.19
C ASN A 212 -3.44 -9.00 -7.51
N GLU A 213 -2.15 -9.19 -7.82
CA GLU A 213 -1.24 -8.12 -8.21
C GLU A 213 -1.70 -7.43 -9.49
N PHE A 214 -2.22 -8.19 -10.47
CA PHE A 214 -2.78 -7.60 -11.69
C PHE A 214 -4.00 -6.70 -11.40
N GLN A 215 -4.94 -7.17 -10.59
CA GLN A 215 -6.13 -6.41 -10.22
C GLN A 215 -5.79 -5.16 -9.42
N GLU A 216 -4.90 -5.29 -8.44
CA GLU A 216 -4.39 -4.17 -7.65
C GLU A 216 -3.76 -3.12 -8.56
N ARG A 217 -2.87 -3.54 -9.46
CA ARG A 217 -2.15 -2.63 -10.37
C ARG A 217 -3.10 -1.87 -11.29
N LEU A 218 -4.08 -2.56 -11.89
CA LEU A 218 -5.10 -1.91 -12.71
C LEU A 218 -5.88 -0.86 -11.91
N HIS A 219 -6.28 -1.20 -10.69
CA HIS A 219 -7.00 -0.27 -9.83
C HIS A 219 -6.14 0.93 -9.44
N ARG A 220 -4.94 0.71 -8.90
CA ARG A 220 -4.04 1.78 -8.46
C ARG A 220 -3.68 2.74 -9.59
N TRP A 221 -3.29 2.23 -10.76
CA TRP A 221 -2.93 3.12 -11.87
C TRP A 221 -4.12 3.92 -12.38
N LYS A 222 -5.33 3.34 -12.42
CA LYS A 222 -6.55 4.08 -12.73
C LYS A 222 -6.82 5.22 -11.72
N GLN A 223 -6.62 4.96 -10.42
CA GLN A 223 -6.77 6.00 -9.40
C GLN A 223 -5.72 7.09 -9.55
N ILE A 224 -4.46 6.73 -9.81
CA ILE A 224 -3.38 7.70 -10.04
C ILE A 224 -3.69 8.60 -11.25
N GLU A 225 -4.12 8.03 -12.38
CA GLU A 225 -4.51 8.81 -13.56
C GLU A 225 -5.70 9.73 -13.25
N THR A 226 -6.68 9.27 -12.48
CA THR A 226 -7.86 10.05 -12.09
C THR A 226 -7.49 11.23 -11.19
N CYS A 227 -6.66 11.00 -10.17
CA CYS A 227 -6.24 12.04 -9.23
C CYS A 227 -5.33 13.09 -9.88
N LEU A 228 -4.50 12.68 -10.85
CA LEU A 228 -3.53 13.57 -11.47
C LEU A 228 -4.00 14.18 -12.80
N GLY A 229 -5.06 13.63 -13.42
CA GLY A 229 -5.49 14.01 -14.77
C GLY A 229 -4.44 13.71 -15.85
N LEU A 230 -3.53 12.76 -15.60
CA LEU A 230 -2.46 12.38 -16.51
C LEU A 230 -2.79 11.08 -17.25
N ASN A 231 -2.28 10.94 -18.47
CA ASN A 231 -2.31 9.68 -19.20
C ASN A 231 -0.98 8.93 -19.01
N ILE A 232 -1.04 7.80 -18.31
CA ILE A 232 0.12 7.04 -17.84
C ILE A 232 0.13 5.63 -18.46
N VAL A 233 -1.00 4.92 -18.40
CA VAL A 233 -1.10 3.51 -18.82
C VAL A 233 -0.94 3.37 -20.33
N ASN A 234 -1.44 4.34 -21.10
CA ASN A 234 -1.30 4.38 -22.54
C ASN A 234 -0.08 5.23 -22.94
N ASN A 235 1.07 4.61 -23.11
CA ASN A 235 2.31 5.31 -23.39
C ASN A 235 3.14 4.62 -24.49
N ASN A 236 4.25 5.25 -24.89
CA ASN A 236 5.10 4.79 -25.99
C ASN A 236 6.08 3.64 -25.62
N GLY A 237 6.04 3.14 -24.39
CA GLY A 237 6.85 2.04 -23.89
C GLY A 237 8.26 2.41 -23.41
N LEU A 238 8.94 1.45 -22.77
CA LEU A 238 10.26 1.62 -22.15
C LEU A 238 11.31 2.28 -23.06
N PRO A 239 11.54 1.85 -24.32
CA PRO A 239 12.65 2.39 -25.12
C PRO A 239 12.51 3.89 -25.39
N TYR A 240 11.28 4.35 -25.62
CA TYR A 240 11.00 5.78 -25.80
C TYR A 240 11.23 6.55 -24.50
N LEU A 241 10.72 6.03 -23.38
CA LEU A 241 10.80 6.68 -22.07
C LEU A 241 12.25 6.77 -21.58
N GLU A 242 13.05 5.72 -21.77
CA GLU A 242 14.49 5.73 -21.47
C GLU A 242 15.22 6.82 -22.25
N ASN A 243 14.91 6.98 -23.54
CA ASN A 243 15.47 8.06 -24.36
C ASN A 243 15.08 9.44 -23.83
N VAL A 244 13.78 9.67 -23.56
CA VAL A 244 13.29 10.95 -23.04
C VAL A 244 13.89 11.31 -21.68
N LEU A 245 14.01 10.33 -20.77
CA LEU A 245 14.47 10.56 -19.40
C LEU A 245 16.00 10.66 -19.30
N TYR A 246 16.74 9.80 -20.02
CA TYR A 246 18.18 9.70 -19.87
C TYR A 246 18.98 10.49 -20.92
N ASN A 247 18.48 10.64 -22.16
CA ASN A 247 19.21 11.39 -23.19
C ASN A 247 18.98 12.91 -23.08
N ARG A 248 17.91 13.38 -22.42
CA ARG A 248 17.70 14.82 -22.18
C ARG A 248 18.73 15.42 -21.21
N ASN A 249 19.31 14.62 -20.33
CA ASN A 249 20.39 15.06 -19.43
C ASN A 249 21.76 15.18 -20.12
N GLY A 250 21.91 14.74 -21.37
CA GLY A 250 23.16 14.88 -22.14
C GLY A 250 23.20 16.08 -23.10
N GLY A 251 22.11 16.83 -23.25
CA GLY A 251 21.92 17.78 -24.36
C GLY A 251 21.66 19.24 -23.99
N ASN A 252 21.63 19.61 -22.72
CA ASN A 252 21.34 20.98 -22.27
C ASN A 252 22.58 21.68 -21.68
N ASN A 253 23.69 21.67 -22.42
CA ASN A 253 24.83 22.53 -22.16
C ASN A 253 25.13 23.39 -23.40
N SER A 254 24.16 24.20 -23.81
CA SER A 254 24.40 25.33 -24.69
C SER A 254 24.84 26.54 -23.84
N SER A 255 26.14 26.81 -23.89
CA SER A 255 26.78 28.11 -23.69
C SER A 255 26.47 28.90 -22.40
N ILE A 256 27.34 28.75 -21.40
CA ILE A 256 28.15 29.83 -20.82
C ILE A 256 29.35 29.13 -20.18
N GLY A 257 30.55 29.44 -20.67
CA GLY A 257 31.78 28.87 -20.15
C GLY A 257 32.05 29.29 -18.72
N ILE A 258 32.59 28.38 -17.92
CA ILE A 258 33.64 28.57 -16.90
C ILE A 258 34.04 27.18 -16.39
N ASN A 259 35.36 26.95 -16.31
CA ASN A 259 36.02 25.76 -15.81
C ASN A 259 35.46 25.27 -14.46
N SER A 260 35.30 23.95 -14.26
CA SER A 260 35.85 23.23 -13.09
C SER A 260 35.47 21.74 -13.07
N THR A 261 36.51 20.92 -13.11
CA THR A 261 36.78 19.67 -12.38
C THR A 261 35.68 18.63 -12.04
N LYS A 262 35.91 17.41 -12.56
CA LYS A 262 35.82 16.05 -11.95
C LYS A 262 34.78 15.74 -10.86
N GLY A 263 34.05 14.63 -11.08
CA GLY A 263 33.39 13.77 -10.07
C GLY A 263 31.89 13.63 -10.36
N SER A 264 31.22 12.48 -10.36
CA SER A 264 31.54 11.14 -9.88
C SER A 264 30.62 10.16 -10.62
N ARG A 265 31.19 9.08 -11.13
CA ARG A 265 30.46 8.02 -11.85
C ARG A 265 30.02 6.98 -10.81
N ALA A 266 28.79 7.06 -10.32
CA ALA A 266 28.21 6.04 -9.45
C ALA A 266 27.80 4.83 -10.31
N ARG A 267 28.74 3.89 -10.49
CA ARG A 267 28.49 2.55 -11.00
C ARG A 267 27.93 1.72 -9.83
N ILE A 268 26.63 1.47 -9.80
CA ILE A 268 26.05 0.49 -8.89
C ILE A 268 26.45 -0.89 -9.43
N THR A 269 27.40 -1.53 -8.76
CA THR A 269 27.80 -2.92 -8.99
C THR A 269 26.78 -3.83 -8.32
N CYS A 270 26.08 -4.63 -9.13
CA CYS A 270 25.35 -5.81 -8.66
C CYS A 270 26.40 -6.87 -8.28
N SER A 271 26.56 -7.14 -6.98
CA SER A 271 27.33 -8.27 -6.47
C SER A 271 26.53 -9.54 -6.71
N THR A 272 26.98 -10.35 -7.66
CA THR A 272 26.62 -11.77 -7.72
C THR A 272 27.55 -12.52 -6.78
N ASP A 273 27.05 -12.87 -5.61
CA ASP A 273 27.71 -13.85 -4.73
C ASP A 273 27.45 -15.25 -5.31
N GLU A 274 28.41 -15.75 -6.07
CA GLU A 274 28.64 -17.18 -6.29
C GLU A 274 29.26 -17.75 -5.01
N LEU A 275 28.51 -18.60 -4.31
CA LEU A 275 29.07 -19.54 -3.34
C LEU A 275 29.05 -20.92 -4.00
N ASP A 276 30.16 -21.26 -4.63
CA ASP A 276 30.57 -22.65 -4.83
C ASP A 276 31.04 -23.18 -3.47
N ASP A 277 30.28 -24.12 -2.90
CA ASP A 277 30.76 -25.00 -1.84
C ASP A 277 30.92 -26.40 -2.44
N GLU A 278 32.15 -26.67 -2.84
CA GLU A 278 32.67 -27.99 -3.09
C GLU A 278 32.92 -28.64 -1.72
N SER A 279 32.33 -29.81 -1.44
CA SER A 279 33.10 -31.04 -1.20
C SER A 279 32.39 -32.14 -0.36
N VAL A 280 32.65 -33.37 -0.81
CA VAL A 280 32.66 -34.66 -0.08
C VAL A 280 31.33 -35.26 0.40
N GLN A 281 30.81 -36.29 -0.30
CA GLN A 281 31.16 -37.71 -0.07
C GLN A 281 30.49 -38.64 -1.09
#